data_AF-A0A354BG33-F1
#
_entry.id   AF-A0A354BG33-F1
#
_cell.length_a   1.000
_cell.length_b   1.000
_cell.length_c   1.000
_cell.angle_alpha   90.00
_cell.angle_beta   90.00
_cell.angle_gamma   90.00
#
_symmetry.space_group_name_H-M   'P 1'
#
loop_
_entity.id
_entity.type
_entity.pdbx_description
1 polymer ?
#
loop_
_entity_poly.entity_id
_entity_poly.type
_entity_poly.pdbx_seq_one_letter_code
_entity_poly.pdbx_strand_id
1 'polypeptide(L)'
;MSVKLQRLQFEARRVAGWTTTALGFTIPIWVVADSILIGLLIVCWAACGEWREKIRRITTNPVAVSAILLFAWLLLGALWGEGDLEERAMWVKKYASLLFIPLVISLSVDDGERKRALLALAVSLVGTLMLSLVLSVGLFSPKEGLTCDSDNPCVFKKHTTHGLLMGFGALLFGVLAWKASQRWGRWGWAVASCLAASNVLLMVQGRTGYVVLAGLAMLAFHSYWGWRGMLVATIALSVMFSMAYYASTAFHDRVNLVATGVTQWNPQMATYDGVTERLEFFYHTAEIIQDHPLTGVGTGGFAKAYAVQVRDLELPVPTHPHNQYLLVMAQVGVVGICLLLWLFVQQWRSTSVAVDGADALLARGVVVTIAISCLFQPALADHTEKLFYCLFSGLLFSNTNPPAETKI
;
A
#
# COMPACT_ATOMS: atom_id res chain seq x y z
N MET A 1 -35.46 -16.90 15.41
CA MET A 1 -34.97 -15.88 14.45
C MET A 1 -35.88 -15.90 13.24
N SER A 2 -36.45 -14.79 12.78
CA SER A 2 -37.43 -14.77 11.67
C SER A 2 -36.78 -15.18 10.33
N VAL A 3 -37.48 -15.98 9.51
CA VAL A 3 -37.03 -16.40 8.17
C VAL A 3 -36.64 -15.19 7.29
N LYS A 4 -37.33 -14.05 7.45
CA LYS A 4 -37.00 -12.81 6.74
C LYS A 4 -35.62 -12.26 7.12
N LEU A 5 -35.24 -12.39 8.40
CA LEU A 5 -33.95 -11.91 8.91
C LEU A 5 -32.80 -12.80 8.41
N GLN A 6 -32.99 -14.12 8.36
CA GLN A 6 -32.01 -15.05 7.78
C GLN A 6 -31.78 -14.77 6.30
N ARG A 7 -32.84 -14.52 5.53
CA ARG A 7 -32.73 -14.17 4.11
C ARG A 7 -31.99 -12.84 3.91
N LEU A 8 -32.28 -11.83 4.74
CA LEU A 8 -31.57 -10.55 4.69
C LEU A 8 -30.07 -10.73 4.98
N GLN A 9 -29.71 -11.48 6.03
CA GLN A 9 -28.32 -11.76 6.40
C GLN A 9 -27.57 -12.48 5.27
N PHE A 10 -28.21 -13.48 4.66
CA PHE A 10 -27.64 -14.22 3.54
C PHE A 10 -27.38 -13.33 2.31
N GLU A 11 -28.36 -12.52 1.90
CA GLU A 11 -28.18 -11.61 0.77
C GLU A 11 -27.16 -10.50 1.10
N ALA A 12 -27.17 -9.95 2.32
CA ALA A 12 -26.18 -8.97 2.75
C ALA A 12 -24.75 -9.53 2.67
N ARG A 13 -24.55 -10.80 3.07
CA ARG A 13 -23.25 -11.47 2.98
C ARG A 13 -22.82 -11.68 1.53
N ARG A 14 -23.76 -12.07 0.67
CA ARG A 14 -23.50 -12.24 -0.76
C ARG A 14 -23.14 -10.92 -1.43
N VAL A 15 -23.86 -9.84 -1.11
CA VAL A 15 -23.55 -8.49 -1.60
C VAL A 15 -22.18 -8.05 -1.11
N ALA A 16 -21.85 -8.26 0.17
CA ALA A 16 -20.52 -7.94 0.72
C ALA A 16 -19.37 -8.58 -0.09
N GLY A 17 -19.49 -9.85 -0.48
CA GLY A 17 -18.48 -10.54 -1.29
C GLY A 17 -18.34 -9.99 -2.73
N TRP A 18 -19.44 -9.52 -3.32
CA TRP A 18 -19.39 -8.80 -4.59
C TRP A 18 -18.82 -7.40 -4.44
N THR A 19 -19.11 -6.72 -3.33
CA THR A 19 -18.55 -5.40 -3.01
C THR A 19 -17.03 -5.47 -2.83
N THR A 20 -16.47 -6.49 -2.18
CA THR A 20 -15.00 -6.68 -2.12
C THR A 20 -14.39 -6.94 -3.49
N THR A 21 -15.10 -7.64 -4.38
CA THR A 21 -14.67 -7.84 -5.76
C THR A 21 -14.68 -6.53 -6.55
N ALA A 22 -15.75 -5.74 -6.42
CA ALA A 22 -15.88 -4.44 -7.04
C ALA A 22 -14.79 -3.47 -6.56
N LEU A 23 -14.48 -3.46 -5.25
CA LEU A 23 -13.38 -2.68 -4.70
C LEU A 23 -12.03 -3.08 -5.32
N GLY A 24 -11.78 -4.37 -5.51
CA GLY A 24 -10.58 -4.85 -6.20
C GLY A 24 -10.41 -4.23 -7.60
N PHE A 25 -11.52 -4.02 -8.32
CA PHE A 25 -11.52 -3.40 -9.64
C PHE A 25 -11.42 -1.86 -9.59
N THR A 26 -12.07 -1.21 -8.63
CA THR A 26 -12.17 0.26 -8.60
C THR A 26 -10.95 0.94 -8.01
N ILE A 27 -10.22 0.30 -7.10
CA ILE A 27 -9.07 0.89 -6.39
C ILE A 27 -8.05 1.57 -7.34
N PRO A 28 -7.61 0.92 -8.44
CA PRO A 28 -6.66 1.55 -9.37
C PRO A 28 -7.27 2.69 -10.20
N ILE A 29 -8.60 2.76 -10.31
CA ILE A 29 -9.31 3.58 -11.31
C ILE A 29 -10.06 4.74 -10.68
N TRP A 30 -10.92 4.52 -9.68
CA TRP A 30 -11.96 5.50 -9.30
C TRP A 30 -12.22 5.64 -7.79
N VAL A 31 -11.68 6.73 -7.21
CA VAL A 31 -11.76 7.06 -5.76
C VAL A 31 -13.20 7.25 -5.24
N VAL A 32 -14.09 7.81 -6.07
CA VAL A 32 -15.48 8.07 -5.64
C VAL A 32 -16.23 6.75 -5.53
N ALA A 33 -16.05 5.84 -6.49
CA ALA A 33 -16.63 4.50 -6.44
C ALA A 33 -16.11 3.71 -5.23
N ASP A 34 -14.81 3.82 -4.92
CA ASP A 34 -14.21 3.21 -3.73
C ASP A 34 -14.95 3.65 -2.45
N SER A 35 -15.23 4.95 -2.30
CA SER A 35 -15.91 5.49 -1.12
C SER A 35 -17.36 5.00 -0.99
N ILE A 36 -18.10 4.91 -2.10
CA ILE A 36 -19.47 4.38 -2.14
C ILE A 36 -19.47 2.88 -1.78
N LEU A 37 -18.54 2.11 -2.35
CA LEU A 37 -18.42 0.68 -2.10
C LEU A 37 -17.99 0.37 -0.67
N ILE A 38 -17.11 1.18 -0.06
CA ILE A 38 -16.78 1.06 1.38
C ILE A 38 -18.03 1.25 2.23
N GLY A 39 -18.83 2.29 1.95
CA GLY A 39 -20.09 2.55 2.65
C GLY A 39 -21.06 1.37 2.53
N LEU A 40 -21.24 0.85 1.31
CA LEU A 40 -22.06 -0.33 1.06
C LEU A 40 -21.53 -1.55 1.83
N LEU A 41 -20.21 -1.79 1.83
CA LEU A 41 -19.61 -2.91 2.54
C LEU A 41 -19.85 -2.83 4.05
N ILE A 42 -19.75 -1.63 4.65
CA ILE A 42 -20.01 -1.42 6.08
C ILE A 42 -21.49 -1.70 6.40
N VAL A 43 -22.42 -1.23 5.56
CA VAL A 43 -23.86 -1.49 5.74
C VAL A 43 -24.16 -2.98 5.61
N CYS A 44 -23.63 -3.65 4.58
CA CYS A 44 -23.77 -5.09 4.40
C CYS A 44 -23.14 -5.87 5.56
N TRP A 45 -21.95 -5.46 6.02
CA TRP A 45 -21.29 -6.03 7.18
C TRP A 45 -22.18 -5.94 8.41
N ALA A 46 -22.75 -4.77 8.72
CA ALA A 46 -23.68 -4.62 9.85
C ALA A 46 -24.92 -5.53 9.70
N ALA A 47 -25.47 -5.61 8.48
CA ALA A 47 -26.64 -6.43 8.18
C ALA A 47 -26.41 -7.95 8.23
N CYS A 48 -25.16 -8.43 8.06
CA CYS A 48 -24.82 -9.86 8.14
C CYS A 48 -25.04 -10.46 9.53
N GLY A 49 -25.09 -9.65 10.60
CA GLY A 49 -25.21 -10.18 11.96
C GLY A 49 -23.97 -10.96 12.42
N GLU A 50 -24.16 -12.11 13.09
CA GLU A 50 -23.10 -13.01 13.56
C GLU A 50 -22.01 -12.34 14.44
N TRP A 51 -22.41 -11.38 15.28
CA TRP A 51 -21.49 -10.56 16.08
C TRP A 51 -20.51 -11.37 16.92
N ARG A 52 -20.97 -12.45 17.55
CA ARG A 52 -20.10 -13.33 18.36
C ARG A 52 -19.00 -13.97 17.53
N GLU A 53 -19.34 -14.43 16.33
CA GLU A 53 -18.42 -15.11 15.43
C GLU A 53 -17.47 -14.11 14.75
N LYS A 54 -17.94 -12.91 14.40
CA LYS A 54 -17.09 -11.81 13.94
C LYS A 54 -16.05 -11.42 14.97
N ILE A 55 -16.46 -11.23 16.23
CA ILE A 55 -15.54 -10.90 17.32
C ILE A 55 -14.55 -12.05 17.53
N ARG A 56 -15.00 -13.31 17.49
CA ARG A 56 -14.11 -14.48 17.55
C ARG A 56 -13.05 -14.41 16.46
N ARG A 57 -13.43 -14.25 15.19
CA ARG A 57 -12.49 -14.16 14.06
C ARG A 57 -11.49 -13.01 14.19
N ILE A 58 -11.94 -11.86 14.69
CA ILE A 58 -11.06 -10.70 14.92
C ILE A 58 -10.05 -11.01 16.02
N THR A 59 -10.52 -11.52 17.16
CA THR A 59 -9.67 -11.77 18.36
C THR A 59 -8.72 -12.94 18.20
N THR A 60 -9.06 -13.93 17.36
CA THR A 60 -8.17 -15.07 17.06
C THR A 60 -7.15 -14.76 15.96
N ASN A 61 -7.33 -13.67 15.22
CA ASN A 61 -6.45 -13.33 14.10
C ASN A 61 -5.40 -12.30 14.53
N PRO A 62 -4.10 -12.66 14.54
CA PRO A 62 -3.04 -11.77 15.03
C PRO A 62 -2.87 -10.51 14.17
N VAL A 63 -3.17 -10.58 12.87
CA VAL A 63 -3.13 -9.42 11.97
C VAL A 63 -4.24 -8.44 12.32
N ALA A 64 -5.46 -8.93 12.54
CA ALA A 64 -6.61 -8.12 12.94
C ALA A 64 -6.36 -7.41 14.28
N VAL A 65 -5.88 -8.14 15.29
CA VAL A 65 -5.54 -7.58 16.61
C VAL A 65 -4.45 -6.53 16.50
N SER A 66 -3.39 -6.78 15.71
CA SER A 66 -2.29 -5.81 15.54
C SER A 66 -2.75 -4.51 14.87
N ALA A 67 -3.64 -4.60 13.87
CA ALA A 67 -4.22 -3.41 13.24
C ALA A 67 -5.10 -2.60 14.22
N ILE A 68 -5.86 -3.28 15.08
CA ILE A 68 -6.66 -2.63 16.13
C ILE A 68 -5.75 -1.97 17.18
N LEU A 69 -4.69 -2.64 17.63
CA LEU A 69 -3.76 -2.08 18.60
C LEU A 69 -3.05 -0.83 18.06
N LEU A 70 -2.59 -0.88 16.80
CA LEU A 70 -2.00 0.28 16.13
C LEU A 70 -3.00 1.44 16.04
N PHE A 71 -4.22 1.18 15.58
CA PHE A 71 -5.25 2.22 15.50
C PHE A 71 -5.61 2.78 16.88
N ALA A 72 -5.76 1.92 17.90
CA ALA A 72 -6.05 2.35 19.26
C ALA A 72 -4.96 3.26 19.81
N TRP A 73 -3.68 2.95 19.56
CA TRP A 73 -2.57 3.82 19.95
C TRP A 73 -2.59 5.16 19.20
N LEU A 74 -2.85 5.15 17.89
CA LEU A 74 -3.00 6.39 17.10
C LEU A 74 -4.21 7.23 17.56
N LEU A 75 -5.30 6.58 17.98
CA LEU A 75 -6.46 7.27 18.54
C LEU A 75 -6.16 7.87 19.92
N LEU A 76 -5.48 7.12 20.79
CA LEU A 76 -5.01 7.64 22.08
C LEU A 76 -4.04 8.80 21.87
N GLY A 77 -3.16 8.70 20.85
CA GLY A 77 -2.26 9.77 20.41
C GLY A 77 -2.97 11.06 20.07
N ALA A 78 -4.23 10.99 19.65
CA ALA A 78 -5.02 12.17 19.42
C ALA A 78 -5.36 12.90 20.72
N LEU A 79 -5.28 12.31 21.92
CA LEU A 79 -5.60 12.99 23.19
C LEU A 79 -4.55 14.03 23.59
N TRP A 80 -3.27 13.75 23.32
CA TRP A 80 -2.15 14.68 23.57
C TRP A 80 -1.62 15.37 22.31
N GLY A 81 -2.30 15.18 21.16
CA GLY A 81 -1.95 15.86 19.91
C GLY A 81 -1.93 17.37 20.06
N GLU A 82 -0.80 17.98 19.70
CA GLU A 82 -0.60 19.43 19.81
C GLU A 82 -1.41 20.24 18.79
N GLY A 83 -1.82 19.61 17.68
CA GLY A 83 -2.61 20.25 16.62
C GLY A 83 -4.05 20.57 17.04
N ASP A 84 -4.74 21.34 16.19
CA ASP A 84 -6.12 21.73 16.46
C ASP A 84 -7.06 20.52 16.39
N LEU A 85 -8.24 20.64 16.97
CA LEU A 85 -9.20 19.52 17.05
C LEU A 85 -9.58 18.98 15.67
N GLU A 86 -9.68 19.87 14.66
CA GLU A 86 -9.96 19.49 13.28
C GLU A 86 -8.81 18.65 12.67
N GLU A 87 -7.56 19.04 12.90
CA GLU A 87 -6.39 18.32 12.40
C GLU A 87 -6.25 16.94 13.08
N ARG A 88 -6.43 16.90 14.41
CA ARG A 88 -6.49 15.65 15.19
C ARG A 88 -7.56 14.71 14.65
N ALA A 89 -8.78 15.20 14.44
CA ALA A 89 -9.88 14.41 13.90
C ALA A 89 -9.63 13.94 12.46
N MET A 90 -9.03 14.79 11.62
CA MET A 90 -8.67 14.46 10.24
C MET A 90 -7.68 13.29 10.20
N TRP A 91 -6.62 13.32 11.03
CA TRP A 91 -5.62 12.25 11.09
C TRP A 91 -6.19 10.96 11.67
N VAL A 92 -7.00 11.03 12.72
CA VAL A 92 -7.73 9.86 13.24
C VAL A 92 -8.60 9.24 12.15
N LYS A 93 -9.34 10.05 11.38
CA LYS A 93 -10.15 9.57 10.25
C LYS A 93 -9.29 8.91 9.16
N LYS A 94 -8.10 9.46 8.86
CA LYS A 94 -7.15 8.85 7.92
C LYS A 94 -6.71 7.47 8.39
N TYR A 95 -6.38 7.31 9.68
CA TYR A 95 -5.94 6.04 10.27
C TYR A 95 -7.07 5.04 10.53
N ALA A 96 -8.32 5.49 10.68
CA ALA A 96 -9.47 4.62 10.90
C ALA A 96 -9.67 3.57 9.80
N SER A 97 -9.14 3.81 8.60
CA SER A 97 -9.15 2.81 7.53
C SER A 97 -8.34 1.55 7.87
N LEU A 98 -7.43 1.58 8.84
CA LEU A 98 -6.77 0.36 9.35
C LEU A 98 -7.79 -0.64 9.92
N LEU A 99 -8.92 -0.15 10.46
CA LEU A 99 -10.03 -1.00 10.92
C LEU A 99 -10.76 -1.73 9.78
N PHE A 100 -10.46 -1.38 8.52
CA PHE A 100 -10.96 -2.13 7.38
C PHE A 100 -10.35 -3.54 7.30
N ILE A 101 -9.12 -3.74 7.80
CA ILE A 101 -8.48 -5.05 7.92
C ILE A 101 -9.32 -6.02 8.78
N PRO A 102 -9.58 -5.74 10.07
CA PRO A 102 -10.42 -6.61 10.91
C PRO A 102 -11.86 -6.70 10.40
N LEU A 103 -12.42 -5.65 9.77
CA LEU A 103 -13.75 -5.69 9.17
C LEU A 103 -13.83 -6.76 8.09
N VAL A 104 -12.90 -6.78 7.14
CA VAL A 104 -12.88 -7.77 6.05
C VAL A 104 -12.57 -9.17 6.57
N ILE A 105 -11.64 -9.32 7.52
CA ILE A 105 -11.35 -10.62 8.17
C ILE A 105 -12.61 -11.21 8.81
N SER A 106 -13.42 -10.37 9.46
CA SER A 106 -14.63 -10.83 10.15
C SER A 106 -15.72 -11.36 9.21
N LEU A 107 -15.71 -11.00 7.91
CA LEU A 107 -16.69 -11.44 6.92
C LEU A 107 -16.53 -12.91 6.51
N SER A 108 -15.50 -13.64 6.98
CA SER A 108 -15.15 -15.00 6.51
C SER A 108 -15.19 -15.09 4.98
N VAL A 109 -14.32 -14.33 4.34
CA VAL A 109 -14.21 -14.32 2.88
C VAL A 109 -13.72 -15.68 2.40
N ASP A 110 -14.48 -16.28 1.47
CA ASP A 110 -14.12 -17.58 0.91
C ASP A 110 -13.00 -17.48 -0.14
N ASP A 111 -12.41 -18.62 -0.50
CA ASP A 111 -11.32 -18.68 -1.48
C ASP A 111 -11.76 -18.19 -2.88
N GLY A 112 -13.03 -18.36 -3.24
CA GLY A 112 -13.59 -17.92 -4.52
C GLY A 112 -13.75 -16.40 -4.59
N GLU A 113 -14.23 -15.78 -3.53
CA GLU A 113 -14.30 -14.33 -3.33
C GLU A 113 -12.92 -13.68 -3.35
N ARG A 114 -11.95 -14.28 -2.64
CA ARG A 114 -10.56 -13.81 -2.66
C ARG A 114 -9.97 -13.85 -4.07
N LYS A 115 -10.12 -14.97 -4.78
CA LYS A 115 -9.66 -15.13 -6.17
C LYS A 115 -10.36 -14.15 -7.12
N ARG A 116 -11.67 -13.95 -6.96
CA ARG A 116 -12.45 -12.98 -7.75
C ARG A 116 -11.95 -11.56 -7.55
N ALA A 117 -11.70 -11.14 -6.31
CA ALA A 117 -11.18 -9.80 -6.01
C ALA A 117 -9.76 -9.59 -6.58
N LEU A 118 -8.88 -10.59 -6.49
CA LEU A 118 -7.54 -10.56 -7.11
C LEU A 118 -7.61 -10.50 -8.63
N LEU A 119 -8.53 -11.26 -9.25
CA LEU A 119 -8.73 -11.22 -10.71
C LEU A 119 -9.32 -9.87 -11.14
N ALA A 120 -10.26 -9.31 -10.38
CA ALA A 120 -10.83 -7.99 -10.63
C ALA A 120 -9.75 -6.90 -10.58
N LEU A 121 -8.85 -6.97 -9.59
CA LEU A 121 -7.65 -6.14 -9.56
C LEU A 121 -6.78 -6.35 -10.79
N ALA A 122 -6.47 -7.60 -11.15
CA ALA A 122 -5.64 -7.90 -12.32
C ALA A 122 -6.24 -7.29 -13.62
N VAL A 123 -7.55 -7.41 -13.83
CA VAL A 123 -8.24 -6.83 -15.00
C VAL A 123 -8.14 -5.31 -15.00
N SER A 124 -8.38 -4.65 -13.85
CA SER A 124 -8.26 -3.19 -13.75
C SER A 124 -6.83 -2.69 -14.00
N LEU A 125 -5.82 -3.44 -13.56
CA LEU A 125 -4.41 -3.13 -13.78
C LEU A 125 -4.01 -3.35 -15.25
N VAL A 126 -4.51 -4.41 -15.91
CA VAL A 126 -4.31 -4.58 -17.36
C VAL A 126 -4.92 -3.42 -18.13
N GLY A 127 -6.16 -3.01 -17.80
CA GLY A 127 -6.79 -1.84 -18.43
C GLY A 127 -5.98 -0.56 -18.23
N THR A 128 -5.49 -0.33 -17.01
CA THR A 128 -4.63 0.81 -16.68
C THR A 128 -3.30 0.77 -17.44
N LEU A 129 -2.68 -0.42 -17.55
CA LEU A 129 -1.44 -0.63 -18.29
C LEU A 129 -1.62 -0.38 -19.80
N MET A 130 -2.68 -0.91 -20.39
CA MET A 130 -2.97 -0.69 -21.82
C MET A 130 -3.18 0.81 -22.10
N LEU A 131 -3.92 1.51 -21.25
CA LEU A 131 -4.12 2.94 -21.40
C LEU A 131 -2.82 3.75 -21.21
N SER A 132 -1.96 3.35 -20.27
CA SER A 132 -0.62 3.93 -20.07
C SER A 132 0.28 3.74 -21.31
N LEU A 133 0.25 2.56 -21.93
CA LEU A 133 0.96 2.28 -23.18
C LEU A 133 0.43 3.15 -24.32
N VAL A 134 -0.88 3.26 -24.48
CA VAL A 134 -1.49 4.10 -25.52
C VAL A 134 -1.13 5.58 -25.34
N LEU A 135 -1.13 6.10 -24.10
CA LEU A 135 -0.71 7.47 -23.80
C LEU A 135 0.75 7.73 -24.15
N SER A 136 1.64 6.76 -23.90
CA SER A 136 3.06 6.91 -24.19
C SER A 136 3.41 7.03 -25.68
N VAL A 137 2.56 6.47 -26.56
CA VAL A 137 2.73 6.57 -28.01
C VAL A 137 2.23 7.92 -28.54
N GLY A 138 1.67 8.78 -27.69
CA GLY A 138 1.15 10.09 -28.08
C GLY A 138 -0.16 10.03 -28.87
N LEU A 139 -0.84 8.87 -28.87
CA LEU A 139 -2.12 8.67 -29.59
C LEU A 139 -3.28 9.47 -28.97
N PHE A 140 -3.16 9.85 -27.70
CA PHE A 140 -4.09 10.73 -27.01
C PHE A 140 -3.32 11.73 -26.16
N SER A 141 -3.52 13.02 -26.41
CA SER A 141 -3.15 14.05 -25.44
C SER A 141 -4.26 14.12 -24.39
N PRO A 142 -3.97 13.94 -23.10
CA PRO A 142 -4.96 14.13 -22.05
C PRO A 142 -5.54 15.54 -22.18
N LYS A 143 -6.88 15.67 -22.10
CA LYS A 143 -7.51 16.99 -22.00
C LYS A 143 -7.01 17.69 -20.74
N GLU A 144 -6.91 19.02 -20.79
CA GLU A 144 -6.49 19.88 -19.67
C GLU A 144 -7.11 19.39 -18.35
N GLY A 145 -6.26 19.05 -17.37
CA GLY A 145 -6.69 18.65 -16.02
C GLY A 145 -6.31 17.22 -15.57
N LEU A 146 -5.78 16.35 -16.45
CA LEU A 146 -5.07 15.15 -15.98
C LEU A 146 -3.63 15.50 -15.58
N THR A 147 -3.19 15.03 -14.41
CA THR A 147 -1.87 15.32 -13.83
C THR A 147 -0.69 14.63 -14.52
N CYS A 148 -0.90 14.02 -15.69
CA CYS A 148 0.01 13.07 -16.31
C CYS A 148 0.01 13.26 -17.82
N ASP A 149 1.21 13.37 -18.41
CA ASP A 149 1.43 13.67 -19.83
C ASP A 149 2.11 12.50 -20.55
N SER A 150 2.40 12.64 -21.86
CA SER A 150 3.13 11.63 -22.65
C SER A 150 4.48 11.23 -22.04
N ASP A 151 5.14 12.17 -21.38
CA ASP A 151 6.46 11.98 -20.75
C ASP A 151 6.37 11.31 -19.38
N ASN A 152 5.16 11.23 -18.80
CA ASN A 152 4.87 10.53 -17.55
C ASN A 152 3.47 9.91 -17.62
N PRO A 153 3.31 8.78 -18.34
CA PRO A 153 2.01 8.23 -18.74
C PRO A 153 1.31 7.50 -17.58
N CYS A 154 1.22 8.14 -16.42
CA CYS A 154 0.27 7.76 -15.39
C CYS A 154 -1.16 8.08 -15.85
N VAL A 155 -2.13 7.25 -15.48
CA VAL A 155 -3.48 7.33 -16.07
C VAL A 155 -4.47 7.88 -15.05
N PHE A 156 -4.84 7.04 -14.09
CA PHE A 156 -5.91 7.33 -13.13
C PHE A 156 -5.39 7.91 -11.82
N LYS A 157 -4.08 7.77 -11.54
CA LYS A 157 -3.44 8.11 -10.27
C LYS A 157 -2.10 8.80 -10.54
N LYS A 158 -1.55 9.45 -9.51
CA LYS A 158 -0.19 10.02 -9.56
C LYS A 158 0.85 8.91 -9.83
N HIS A 159 1.99 9.31 -10.40
CA HIS A 159 3.07 8.40 -10.79
C HIS A 159 3.57 7.48 -9.67
N THR A 160 3.55 7.92 -8.40
CA THR A 160 3.94 7.10 -7.24
C THR A 160 2.96 5.94 -7.01
N THR A 161 1.67 6.25 -6.94
CA THR A 161 0.58 5.27 -6.79
C THR A 161 0.52 4.33 -7.98
N HIS A 162 0.66 4.85 -9.20
CA HIS A 162 0.69 4.04 -10.42
C HIS A 162 1.87 3.05 -10.39
N GLY A 163 3.07 3.53 -10.08
CA GLY A 163 4.27 2.69 -9.99
C GLY A 163 4.15 1.58 -8.93
N LEU A 164 3.55 1.89 -7.77
CA LEU A 164 3.26 0.93 -6.72
C LEU A 164 2.30 -0.17 -7.20
N LEU A 165 1.17 0.23 -7.78
CA LEU A 165 0.14 -0.69 -8.26
C LEU A 165 0.64 -1.56 -9.42
N MET A 166 1.40 -1.01 -10.36
CA MET A 166 2.02 -1.77 -11.44
C MET A 166 3.13 -2.69 -10.96
N GLY A 167 3.92 -2.27 -9.94
CA GLY A 167 4.91 -3.13 -9.30
C GLY A 167 4.27 -4.37 -8.68
N PHE A 168 3.20 -4.18 -7.90
CA PHE A 168 2.41 -5.31 -7.38
C PHE A 168 1.71 -6.09 -8.50
N GLY A 169 1.22 -5.40 -9.53
CA GLY A 169 0.63 -5.98 -10.74
C GLY A 169 1.57 -6.95 -11.44
N ALA A 170 2.86 -6.61 -11.57
CA ALA A 170 3.86 -7.50 -12.16
C ALA A 170 3.97 -8.84 -11.39
N LEU A 171 3.97 -8.80 -10.05
CA LEU A 171 3.94 -10.01 -9.21
C LEU A 171 2.62 -10.78 -9.40
N LEU A 172 1.49 -10.08 -9.36
CA LEU A 172 0.16 -10.68 -9.51
C LEU A 172 0.02 -11.41 -10.87
N PHE A 173 0.42 -10.76 -11.95
CA PHE A 173 0.41 -11.36 -13.29
C PHE A 173 1.37 -12.55 -13.37
N GLY A 174 2.55 -12.47 -12.76
CA GLY A 174 3.48 -13.60 -12.68
C GLY A 174 2.87 -14.81 -11.95
N VAL A 175 2.18 -14.57 -10.83
CA VAL A 175 1.47 -15.63 -10.09
C VAL A 175 0.31 -16.21 -10.91
N LEU A 176 -0.47 -15.37 -11.62
CA LEU A 176 -1.54 -15.84 -12.50
C LEU A 176 -0.99 -16.66 -13.68
N ALA A 177 0.17 -16.27 -14.24
CA ALA A 177 0.85 -17.04 -15.27
C ALA A 177 1.28 -18.42 -14.78
N TRP A 178 1.79 -18.51 -13.54
CA TRP A 178 2.16 -19.77 -12.91
C TRP A 178 0.93 -20.68 -12.72
N LYS A 179 -0.17 -20.14 -12.18
CA LYS A 179 -1.39 -20.92 -11.93
C LYS A 179 -2.14 -21.31 -13.21
N ALA A 180 -1.87 -20.67 -14.35
CA ALA A 180 -2.56 -20.94 -15.61
C ALA A 180 -2.25 -22.36 -16.14
N SER A 181 -3.30 -23.15 -16.35
CA SER A 181 -3.22 -24.49 -16.97
C SER A 181 -3.08 -24.41 -18.49
N GLN A 182 -3.77 -23.46 -19.12
CA GLN A 182 -3.73 -23.24 -20.57
C GLN A 182 -2.49 -22.45 -21.00
N ARG A 183 -1.80 -22.91 -22.04
CA ARG A 183 -0.58 -22.27 -22.56
C ARG A 183 -0.80 -20.80 -22.97
N TRP A 184 -1.92 -20.50 -23.62
CA TRP A 184 -2.25 -19.14 -24.06
C TRP A 184 -2.45 -18.19 -22.88
N GLY A 185 -3.20 -18.62 -21.86
CA GLY A 185 -3.38 -17.84 -20.63
C GLY A 185 -2.06 -17.61 -19.89
N ARG A 186 -1.18 -18.62 -19.82
CA ARG A 186 0.15 -18.49 -19.23
C ARG A 186 1.00 -17.43 -19.93
N TRP A 187 1.09 -17.48 -21.25
CA TRP A 187 1.84 -16.50 -22.02
C TRP A 187 1.24 -15.10 -21.94
N GLY A 188 -0.09 -14.97 -21.98
CA GLY A 188 -0.77 -13.68 -21.82
C GLY A 188 -0.42 -12.99 -20.50
N TRP A 189 -0.50 -13.72 -19.38
CA TRP A 189 -0.13 -13.20 -18.07
C TRP A 189 1.37 -12.95 -17.91
N ALA A 190 2.23 -13.80 -18.50
CA ALA A 190 3.68 -13.58 -18.48
C ALA A 190 4.06 -12.29 -19.23
N VAL A 191 3.47 -12.06 -20.41
CA VAL A 191 3.64 -10.83 -21.18
C VAL A 191 3.12 -9.63 -20.40
N ALA A 192 1.94 -9.73 -19.77
CA ALA A 192 1.41 -8.65 -18.93
C ALA A 192 2.34 -8.32 -17.74
N SER A 193 2.94 -9.33 -17.11
CA SER A 193 3.93 -9.16 -16.04
C SER A 193 5.17 -8.39 -16.52
N CYS A 194 5.73 -8.80 -17.67
CA CYS A 194 6.87 -8.11 -18.27
C CYS A 194 6.52 -6.66 -18.68
N LEU A 195 5.35 -6.44 -19.29
CA LEU A 195 4.91 -5.10 -19.67
C LEU A 195 4.68 -4.20 -18.46
N ALA A 196 4.12 -4.73 -17.35
CA ALA A 196 3.98 -3.97 -16.11
C ALA A 196 5.33 -3.59 -15.51
N ALA A 197 6.30 -4.52 -15.48
CA ALA A 197 7.66 -4.23 -15.04
C ALA A 197 8.34 -3.18 -15.92
N SER A 198 8.23 -3.30 -17.25
CA SER A 198 8.76 -2.32 -18.21
C SER A 198 8.09 -0.96 -18.06
N ASN A 199 6.78 -0.91 -17.82
CA ASN A 199 6.05 0.35 -17.58
C ASN A 199 6.56 1.08 -16.35
N VAL A 200 6.81 0.35 -15.26
CA VAL A 200 7.42 0.92 -14.05
C VAL A 200 8.83 1.42 -14.34
N LEU A 201 9.68 0.62 -15.00
CA LEU A 201 11.10 0.93 -15.18
C LEU A 201 11.38 2.04 -16.19
N LEU A 202 10.66 2.03 -17.32
CA LEU A 202 11.02 2.81 -18.50
C LEU A 202 10.10 4.00 -18.77
N MET A 203 8.86 3.98 -18.26
CA MET A 203 7.82 4.93 -18.66
C MET A 203 7.43 5.87 -17.53
N VAL A 204 7.09 5.31 -16.37
CA VAL A 204 6.50 6.10 -15.27
C VAL A 204 7.57 6.71 -14.39
N GLN A 205 7.43 7.99 -14.12
CA GLN A 205 8.43 8.80 -13.45
C GLN A 205 8.43 8.64 -11.91
N GLY A 206 8.47 7.41 -11.37
CA GLY A 206 8.31 7.15 -9.93
C GLY A 206 9.41 6.28 -9.29
N ARG A 207 10.29 6.90 -8.48
CA ARG A 207 11.36 6.21 -7.74
C ARG A 207 10.85 5.08 -6.83
N THR A 208 9.71 5.29 -6.17
CA THR A 208 9.05 4.29 -5.32
C THR A 208 8.74 3.00 -6.09
N GLY A 209 8.30 3.11 -7.35
CA GLY A 209 7.97 1.96 -8.18
C GLY A 209 9.17 1.04 -8.44
N TYR A 210 10.36 1.61 -8.66
CA TYR A 210 11.60 0.84 -8.85
C TYR A 210 11.94 0.00 -7.62
N VAL A 211 11.87 0.60 -6.43
CA VAL A 211 12.21 -0.09 -5.17
C VAL A 211 11.16 -1.15 -4.83
N VAL A 212 9.87 -0.86 -5.05
CA VAL A 212 8.79 -1.84 -4.89
C VAL A 212 9.00 -3.01 -5.84
N LEU A 213 9.23 -2.77 -7.13
CA LEU A 213 9.48 -3.83 -8.11
C LEU A 213 10.70 -4.68 -7.74
N ALA A 214 11.80 -4.05 -7.32
CA ALA A 214 12.99 -4.74 -6.86
C ALA A 214 12.72 -5.63 -5.63
N GLY A 215 12.02 -5.10 -4.61
CA GLY A 215 11.65 -5.85 -3.42
C GLY A 215 10.72 -7.03 -3.72
N LEU A 216 9.76 -6.86 -4.63
CA LEU A 216 8.87 -7.93 -5.07
C LEU A 216 9.59 -8.98 -5.92
N ALA A 217 10.54 -8.57 -6.77
CA ALA A 217 11.40 -9.50 -7.50
C ALA A 217 12.27 -10.32 -6.54
N MET A 218 12.91 -9.68 -5.55
CA MET A 218 13.66 -10.39 -4.51
C MET A 218 12.79 -11.40 -3.76
N LEU A 219 11.58 -10.99 -3.36
CA LEU A 219 10.61 -11.86 -2.71
C LEU A 219 10.23 -13.07 -3.59
N ALA A 220 9.89 -12.83 -4.86
CA ALA A 220 9.49 -13.87 -5.79
C ALA A 220 10.64 -14.88 -6.00
N PHE A 221 11.82 -14.41 -6.36
CA PHE A 221 12.99 -15.27 -6.61
C PHE A 221 13.41 -16.04 -5.35
N HIS A 222 13.37 -15.39 -4.17
CA HIS A 222 13.59 -16.08 -2.90
C HIS A 222 12.56 -17.19 -2.65
N SER A 223 11.30 -16.97 -3.01
CA SER A 223 10.25 -17.98 -2.85
C SER A 223 10.45 -19.22 -3.73
N TYR A 224 11.11 -19.09 -4.89
CA TYR A 224 11.36 -20.23 -5.80
C TYR A 224 12.68 -20.95 -5.55
N TRP A 225 13.76 -20.19 -5.31
CA TRP A 225 15.12 -20.71 -5.28
C TRP A 225 15.85 -20.43 -3.96
N GLY A 226 15.14 -19.95 -2.93
CA GLY A 226 15.70 -19.59 -1.64
C GLY A 226 16.78 -18.52 -1.77
N TRP A 227 17.85 -18.65 -0.99
CA TRP A 227 18.97 -17.70 -1.00
C TRP A 227 19.67 -17.59 -2.37
N ARG A 228 19.71 -18.66 -3.17
CA ARG A 228 20.27 -18.63 -4.53
C ARG A 228 19.44 -17.72 -5.44
N GLY A 229 18.12 -17.72 -5.26
CA GLY A 229 17.23 -16.81 -5.96
C GLY A 229 17.52 -15.35 -5.67
N MET A 230 17.88 -15.01 -4.42
CA MET A 230 18.28 -13.64 -4.07
C MET A 230 19.55 -13.19 -4.79
N LEU A 231 20.53 -14.08 -4.96
CA LEU A 231 21.72 -13.78 -5.75
C LEU A 231 21.37 -13.52 -7.22
N VAL A 232 20.55 -14.39 -7.82
CA VAL A 232 20.08 -14.21 -9.20
C VAL A 232 19.30 -12.91 -9.34
N ALA A 233 18.38 -12.60 -8.42
CA ALA A 233 17.62 -11.35 -8.42
C ALA A 233 18.55 -10.14 -8.29
N THR A 234 19.55 -10.20 -7.41
CA THR A 234 20.53 -9.11 -7.24
C THR A 234 21.30 -8.86 -8.54
N ILE A 235 21.85 -9.91 -9.15
CA ILE A 235 22.57 -9.82 -10.42
C ILE A 235 21.65 -9.27 -11.53
N ALA A 236 20.44 -9.82 -11.66
CA ALA A 236 19.47 -9.41 -12.67
C ALA A 236 19.06 -7.93 -12.51
N LEU A 237 18.77 -7.50 -11.27
CA LEU A 237 18.45 -6.11 -10.96
C LEU A 237 19.65 -5.20 -11.25
N SER A 238 20.87 -5.57 -10.84
CA SER A 238 22.08 -4.78 -11.12
C SER A 238 22.31 -4.60 -12.62
N VAL A 239 22.18 -5.67 -13.42
CA VAL A 239 22.31 -5.61 -14.88
C VAL A 239 21.21 -4.73 -15.47
N MET A 240 19.97 -4.91 -15.04
CA MET A 240 18.81 -4.17 -15.52
C MET A 240 18.90 -2.67 -15.21
N PHE A 241 19.27 -2.28 -13.98
CA PHE A 241 19.48 -0.88 -13.59
C PHE A 241 20.66 -0.25 -14.33
N SER A 242 21.76 -1.00 -14.51
CA SER A 242 22.91 -0.53 -15.29
C SER A 242 22.52 -0.28 -16.74
N MET A 243 21.79 -1.22 -17.36
CA MET A 243 21.29 -1.06 -18.73
C MET A 243 20.33 0.13 -18.84
N ALA A 244 19.40 0.29 -17.88
CA ALA A 244 18.49 1.44 -17.85
C ALA A 244 19.24 2.78 -17.76
N TYR A 245 20.33 2.85 -16.99
CA TYR A 245 21.16 4.05 -16.86
C TYR A 245 21.84 4.48 -18.16
N TYR A 246 22.27 3.53 -18.99
CA TYR A 246 22.89 3.86 -20.28
C TYR A 246 21.87 3.98 -21.42
N ALA A 247 20.74 3.27 -21.35
CA ALA A 247 19.73 3.24 -22.41
C ALA A 247 18.67 4.34 -22.30
N SER A 248 18.40 4.86 -21.10
CA SER A 248 17.36 5.86 -20.86
C SER A 248 17.97 7.16 -20.33
N THR A 249 17.87 8.22 -21.15
CA THR A 249 18.23 9.60 -20.73
C THR A 249 17.43 10.02 -19.49
N ALA A 250 16.14 9.72 -19.47
CA ALA A 250 15.28 10.00 -18.33
C ALA A 250 15.73 9.30 -17.03
N PHE A 251 16.25 8.08 -17.09
CA PHE A 251 16.79 7.40 -15.92
C PHE A 251 18.16 7.97 -15.52
N HIS A 252 19.03 8.25 -16.50
CA HIS A 252 20.34 8.87 -16.30
C HIS A 252 20.24 10.20 -15.55
N ASP A 253 19.42 11.12 -16.06
CA ASP A 253 19.24 12.47 -15.50
C ASP A 253 18.68 12.42 -14.07
N ARG A 254 17.82 11.43 -13.76
CA ARG A 254 17.29 11.24 -12.40
C ARG A 254 18.34 10.82 -11.40
N VAL A 255 19.20 9.88 -11.78
CA VAL A 255 20.28 9.42 -10.89
C VAL A 255 21.22 10.58 -10.61
N ASN A 256 21.55 11.37 -11.63
CA ASN A 256 22.37 12.57 -11.48
C ASN A 256 21.69 13.64 -10.62
N LEU A 257 20.41 13.91 -10.82
CA LEU A 257 19.64 14.88 -10.02
C LEU A 257 19.63 14.50 -8.53
N VAL A 258 19.52 13.21 -8.20
CA VAL A 258 19.60 12.76 -6.81
C VAL A 258 20.99 12.99 -6.24
N ALA A 259 22.04 12.67 -7.00
CA ALA A 259 23.42 12.87 -6.56
C ALA A 259 23.76 14.36 -6.35
N THR A 260 23.36 15.24 -7.27
CA THR A 260 23.55 16.68 -7.14
C THR A 260 22.71 17.24 -6.00
N GLY A 261 21.43 16.86 -5.91
CA GLY A 261 20.53 17.32 -4.84
C GLY A 261 21.06 16.98 -3.44
N VAL A 262 21.57 15.76 -3.23
CA VAL A 262 22.13 15.36 -1.93
C VAL A 262 23.41 16.11 -1.58
N THR A 263 24.27 16.40 -2.57
CA THR A 263 25.56 17.07 -2.32
C THR A 263 25.43 18.58 -2.14
N GLN A 264 24.39 19.19 -2.72
CA GLN A 264 24.16 20.63 -2.68
C GLN A 264 23.12 21.05 -1.64
N TRP A 265 22.47 20.10 -0.97
CA TRP A 265 21.42 20.39 0.00
C TRP A 265 21.97 21.11 1.24
N ASN A 266 21.26 22.16 1.66
CA ASN A 266 21.51 22.90 2.89
C ASN A 266 20.21 22.95 3.72
N PRO A 267 20.21 22.49 4.98
CA PRO A 267 19.02 22.48 5.83
C PRO A 267 18.46 23.87 6.18
N GLN A 268 19.21 24.95 5.92
CA GLN A 268 18.83 26.32 6.28
C GLN A 268 18.25 27.14 5.12
N MET A 269 18.17 26.55 3.91
CA MET A 269 17.67 27.25 2.72
C MET A 269 16.44 26.55 2.17
N ALA A 270 15.47 27.33 1.69
CA ALA A 270 14.30 26.80 1.02
C ALA A 270 14.69 25.97 -0.21
N THR A 271 14.10 24.79 -0.28
CA THR A 271 14.35 23.82 -1.34
C THR A 271 13.15 23.73 -2.27
N TYR A 272 13.39 23.71 -3.59
CA TYR A 272 12.32 23.77 -4.60
C TYR A 272 12.30 22.56 -5.54
N ASP A 273 13.18 21.58 -5.34
CA ASP A 273 13.15 20.31 -6.06
C ASP A 273 12.74 19.14 -5.15
N GLY A 274 12.08 18.13 -5.72
CA GLY A 274 11.52 17.01 -4.95
C GLY A 274 12.55 16.04 -4.35
N VAL A 275 13.86 16.32 -4.44
CA VAL A 275 14.92 15.58 -3.73
C VAL A 275 15.28 16.34 -2.46
N THR A 276 15.62 17.61 -2.61
CA THR A 276 16.05 18.51 -1.53
C THR A 276 14.91 18.81 -0.55
N GLU A 277 13.66 18.92 -1.02
CA GLU A 277 12.47 19.03 -0.16
C GLU A 277 12.32 17.84 0.79
N ARG A 278 12.60 16.61 0.31
CA ARG A 278 12.52 15.42 1.16
C ARG A 278 13.59 15.41 2.24
N LEU A 279 14.81 15.89 1.91
CA LEU A 279 15.90 15.96 2.88
C LEU A 279 15.58 16.99 3.97
N GLU A 280 15.06 18.15 3.60
CA GLU A 280 14.55 19.16 4.52
C GLU A 280 13.49 18.57 5.46
N PHE A 281 12.47 17.92 4.90
CA PHE A 281 11.40 17.32 5.69
C PHE A 281 11.93 16.25 6.65
N PHE A 282 12.86 15.41 6.20
CA PHE A 282 13.44 14.36 7.04
C PHE A 282 14.29 14.96 8.17
N TYR A 283 15.04 16.01 7.89
CA TYR A 283 15.90 16.69 8.85
C TYR A 283 15.10 17.29 10.00
N HIS A 284 14.14 18.17 9.71
CA HIS A 284 13.32 18.80 10.76
C HIS A 284 12.39 17.80 11.44
N THR A 285 11.97 16.74 10.75
CA THR A 285 11.24 15.65 11.42
C THR A 285 12.12 14.87 12.39
N ALA A 286 13.40 14.70 12.09
CA ALA A 286 14.34 14.07 13.01
C ALA A 286 14.55 14.92 14.27
N GLU A 287 14.56 16.26 14.16
CA GLU A 287 14.59 17.18 15.31
C GLU A 287 13.36 16.99 16.20
N ILE A 288 12.14 16.97 15.62
CA ILE A 288 10.90 16.67 16.37
C ILE A 288 10.98 15.32 17.10
N ILE A 289 11.53 14.29 16.44
CA ILE A 289 11.68 12.95 17.02
C ILE A 289 12.70 12.96 18.17
N GLN A 290 13.78 13.73 18.05
CA GLN A 290 14.79 13.87 19.12
C GLN A 290 14.20 14.56 20.36
N ASP A 291 13.33 15.55 20.15
CA ASP A 291 12.65 16.27 21.24
C ASP A 291 11.57 15.39 21.93
N HIS A 292 10.88 14.54 21.17
CA HIS A 292 9.74 13.74 21.65
C HIS A 292 9.82 12.24 21.29
N PRO A 293 10.88 11.50 21.67
CA PRO A 293 11.13 10.14 21.15
C PRO A 293 10.13 9.08 21.62
N LEU A 294 9.57 9.22 22.83
CA LEU A 294 8.73 8.19 23.44
C LEU A 294 7.26 8.31 23.01
N THR A 295 6.69 9.50 23.11
CA THR A 295 5.26 9.76 22.90
C THR A 295 4.96 10.47 21.58
N GLY A 296 5.98 11.04 20.93
CA GLY A 296 5.78 12.00 19.85
C GLY A 296 5.01 13.25 20.29
N VAL A 297 4.63 14.07 19.32
CA VAL A 297 3.82 15.30 19.48
C VAL A 297 2.31 15.05 19.41
N GLY A 298 1.91 13.78 19.46
CA GLY A 298 0.55 13.29 19.33
C GLY A 298 0.00 13.28 17.90
N THR A 299 -1.08 12.51 17.69
CA THR A 299 -1.73 12.36 16.39
C THR A 299 -2.33 13.67 15.94
N GLY A 300 -1.92 14.14 14.77
CA GLY A 300 -2.27 15.47 14.26
C GLY A 300 -1.42 16.61 14.80
N GLY A 301 -0.37 16.35 15.59
CA GLY A 301 0.56 17.39 16.05
C GLY A 301 1.71 17.71 15.08
N PHE A 302 1.93 16.88 14.05
CA PHE A 302 3.11 16.97 13.17
C PHE A 302 3.30 18.34 12.52
N ALA A 303 2.28 18.90 11.86
CA ALA A 303 2.43 20.16 11.12
C ALA A 303 2.76 21.33 12.06
N LYS A 304 2.12 21.36 13.23
CA LYS A 304 2.38 22.36 14.27
C LYS A 304 3.80 22.25 14.83
N ALA A 305 4.24 21.04 15.16
CA ALA A 305 5.60 20.81 15.65
C ALA A 305 6.65 21.17 14.58
N TYR A 306 6.39 20.85 13.32
CA TYR A 306 7.26 21.24 12.20
C TYR A 306 7.33 22.75 12.03
N ALA A 307 6.20 23.45 12.13
CA ALA A 307 6.15 24.92 12.06
C ALA A 307 6.99 25.59 13.14
N VAL A 308 7.12 24.98 14.32
CA VAL A 308 8.01 25.47 15.39
C VAL A 308 9.48 25.34 14.98
N GLN A 309 9.88 24.21 14.39
CA GLN A 309 11.28 23.98 13.98
C GLN A 309 11.74 24.93 12.87
N VAL A 310 10.85 25.26 11.93
CA VAL A 310 11.20 26.09 10.76
C VAL A 310 10.80 27.55 10.86
N ARG A 311 10.25 27.98 12.01
CA ARG A 311 9.70 29.33 12.21
C ARG A 311 10.68 30.44 11.81
N ASP A 312 11.94 30.29 12.22
CA ASP A 312 12.97 31.31 12.03
C ASP A 312 13.66 31.19 10.65
N LEU A 313 13.28 30.19 9.84
CA LEU A 313 13.83 29.89 8.51
C LEU A 313 12.87 30.25 7.36
N GLU A 314 11.63 30.66 7.67
CA GLU A 314 10.57 30.95 6.69
C GLU A 314 10.29 29.82 5.67
N LEU A 315 10.55 28.57 6.07
CA LEU A 315 10.32 27.40 5.21
C LEU A 315 8.83 26.99 5.18
N PRO A 316 8.36 26.40 4.07
CA PRO A 316 7.00 25.89 3.99
C PRO A 316 6.76 24.75 4.99
N VAL A 317 5.58 24.74 5.62
CA VAL A 317 5.19 23.70 6.58
C VAL A 317 4.46 22.56 5.84
N PRO A 318 5.03 21.35 5.78
CA PRO A 318 4.38 20.22 5.16
C PRO A 318 3.33 19.61 6.10
N THR A 319 2.31 18.99 5.49
CA THR A 319 1.35 18.20 6.26
C THR A 319 1.92 16.84 6.72
N HIS A 320 3.00 16.37 6.11
CA HIS A 320 3.66 15.10 6.42
C HIS A 320 5.11 15.07 5.89
N PRO A 321 5.99 14.22 6.44
CA PRO A 321 7.40 14.19 6.05
C PRO A 321 7.70 13.36 4.80
N HIS A 322 6.71 13.02 3.96
CA HIS A 322 6.87 12.07 2.84
C HIS A 322 7.44 10.68 3.23
N ASN A 323 7.29 10.28 4.49
CA ASN A 323 7.70 8.98 5.01
C ASN A 323 6.76 8.56 6.14
N GLN A 324 6.08 7.44 5.99
CA GLN A 324 5.11 6.95 6.97
C GLN A 324 5.76 6.58 8.30
N TYR A 325 6.99 6.07 8.28
CA TYR A 325 7.71 5.67 9.50
C TYR A 325 8.12 6.89 10.32
N LEU A 326 8.69 7.91 9.66
CA LEU A 326 9.00 9.18 10.31
C LEU A 326 7.74 9.87 10.84
N LEU A 327 6.64 9.84 10.07
CA LEU A 327 5.36 10.41 10.50
C LEU A 327 4.82 9.71 11.76
N VAL A 328 4.83 8.38 11.80
CA VAL A 328 4.36 7.63 12.97
C VAL A 328 5.28 7.85 14.17
N MET A 329 6.59 7.88 13.97
CA MET A 329 7.55 8.18 15.04
C MET A 329 7.36 9.60 15.59
N ALA A 330 7.19 10.60 14.73
CA ALA A 330 6.96 11.98 15.14
C ALA A 330 5.61 12.15 15.85
N GLN A 331 4.53 11.50 15.38
CA GLN A 331 3.21 11.64 15.99
C GLN A 331 3.04 10.84 17.28
N VAL A 332 3.49 9.59 17.34
CA VAL A 332 3.15 8.68 18.45
C VAL A 332 4.34 7.88 18.98
N GLY A 333 5.56 8.32 18.64
CA GLY A 333 6.82 7.86 19.22
C GLY A 333 7.16 6.40 18.95
N VAL A 334 8.11 5.91 19.74
CA VAL A 334 8.66 4.54 19.64
C VAL A 334 7.59 3.46 19.73
N VAL A 335 6.53 3.70 20.53
CA VAL A 335 5.44 2.73 20.70
C VAL A 335 4.67 2.57 19.38
N GLY A 336 4.37 3.67 18.69
CA GLY A 336 3.64 3.61 17.43
C GLY A 336 4.41 2.92 16.31
N ILE A 337 5.71 3.22 16.17
CA ILE A 337 6.56 2.55 15.17
C ILE A 337 6.71 1.06 15.48
N CYS A 338 6.88 0.68 16.76
CA CYS A 338 6.91 -0.72 17.15
C CYS A 338 5.60 -1.45 16.81
N LEU A 339 4.44 -0.83 17.03
CA LEU A 339 3.14 -1.40 16.66
C LEU A 339 2.96 -1.53 15.14
N LEU A 340 3.43 -0.56 14.37
CA LEU A 340 3.42 -0.64 12.90
C LEU A 340 4.29 -1.79 12.39
N LEU A 341 5.53 -1.89 12.88
CA LEU A 341 6.43 -2.99 12.53
C LEU A 341 5.88 -4.33 13.01
N TRP A 342 5.26 -4.37 14.20
CA TRP A 342 4.60 -5.56 14.72
C TRP A 342 3.47 -6.04 13.81
N LEU A 343 2.65 -5.14 13.27
CA LEU A 343 1.63 -5.49 12.28
C LEU A 343 2.26 -6.18 11.06
N PHE A 344 3.35 -5.64 10.49
CA PHE A 344 4.05 -6.28 9.38
C PHE A 344 4.66 -7.63 9.75
N VAL A 345 5.23 -7.76 10.95
CA VAL A 345 5.75 -9.03 11.47
C VAL A 345 4.63 -10.08 11.59
N GLN A 346 3.45 -9.70 12.10
CA GLN A 346 2.32 -10.61 12.22
C GLN A 346 1.76 -11.03 10.87
N GLN A 347 1.70 -10.13 9.90
CA GLN A 347 1.36 -10.47 8.52
C GLN A 347 2.37 -11.46 7.95
N TRP A 348 3.67 -11.21 8.12
CA TRP A 348 4.71 -12.10 7.63
C TRP A 348 4.62 -13.50 8.24
N ARG A 349 4.51 -13.59 9.57
CA ARG A 349 4.38 -14.87 10.30
C ARG A 349 3.13 -15.64 9.90
N SER A 350 2.01 -14.95 9.71
CA SER A 350 0.72 -15.57 9.35
C SER A 350 0.73 -16.25 7.98
N THR A 351 1.61 -15.85 7.06
CA THR A 351 1.76 -16.53 5.76
C THR A 351 2.44 -17.89 5.82
N SER A 352 3.14 -18.21 6.92
CA SER A 352 3.92 -19.46 7.04
C SER A 352 3.08 -20.69 7.40
N VAL A 353 1.83 -20.51 7.82
CA VAL A 353 1.05 -21.56 8.51
C VAL A 353 -0.06 -22.18 7.66
N ALA A 354 -0.58 -21.52 6.61
CA ALA A 354 -1.92 -21.90 6.09
C ALA A 354 -2.20 -21.72 4.58
N VAL A 355 -1.21 -21.42 3.73
CA VAL A 355 -1.52 -20.88 2.39
C VAL A 355 -0.76 -21.60 1.26
N ASP A 356 -1.44 -21.88 0.15
CA ASP A 356 -0.84 -22.28 -1.14
C ASP A 356 0.35 -21.36 -1.45
N GLY A 357 1.49 -21.90 -1.89
CA GLY A 357 2.74 -21.14 -2.01
C GLY A 357 2.59 -19.85 -2.83
N ALA A 358 1.70 -19.86 -3.82
CA ALA A 358 1.38 -18.69 -4.62
C ALA A 358 0.48 -17.66 -3.91
N ASP A 359 -0.52 -18.07 -3.14
CA ASP A 359 -1.35 -17.15 -2.33
C ASP A 359 -0.51 -16.54 -1.19
N ALA A 360 0.43 -17.31 -0.62
CA ALA A 360 1.38 -16.85 0.39
C ALA A 360 2.33 -15.79 -0.19
N LEU A 361 2.80 -16.00 -1.42
CA LEU A 361 3.64 -15.05 -2.15
C LEU A 361 2.90 -13.74 -2.40
N LEU A 362 1.62 -13.78 -2.79
CA LEU A 362 0.79 -12.56 -2.94
C LEU A 362 0.58 -11.84 -1.61
N ALA A 363 0.29 -12.58 -0.53
CA ALA A 363 0.13 -12.01 0.81
C ALA A 363 1.41 -11.30 1.27
N ARG A 364 2.59 -11.93 1.12
CA ARG A 364 3.89 -11.28 1.38
C ARG A 364 4.14 -10.12 0.44
N GLY A 365 3.73 -10.22 -0.82
CA GLY A 365 3.82 -9.16 -1.80
C GLY A 365 3.11 -7.88 -1.35
N VAL A 366 1.88 -8.00 -0.81
CA VAL A 366 1.14 -6.84 -0.25
C VAL A 366 1.91 -6.19 0.88
N VAL A 367 2.51 -6.98 1.78
CA VAL A 367 3.32 -6.47 2.91
C VAL A 367 4.58 -5.77 2.41
N VAL A 368 5.33 -6.37 1.49
CA VAL A 368 6.55 -5.78 0.92
C VAL A 368 6.23 -4.50 0.18
N THR A 369 5.16 -4.49 -0.63
CA THR A 369 4.70 -3.30 -1.34
C THR A 369 4.45 -2.16 -0.35
N ILE A 370 3.60 -2.36 0.67
CA ILE A 370 3.27 -1.28 1.59
C ILE A 370 4.47 -0.85 2.44
N ALA A 371 5.30 -1.81 2.89
CA ALA A 371 6.43 -1.52 3.77
C ALA A 371 7.50 -0.69 3.04
N ILE A 372 7.75 -0.98 1.77
CA ILE A 372 8.65 -0.17 0.93
C ILE A 372 8.00 1.19 0.64
N SER A 373 6.73 1.24 0.28
CA SER A 373 6.04 2.50 0.00
C SER A 373 6.02 3.45 1.19
N CYS A 374 5.90 2.94 2.41
CA CYS A 374 6.03 3.70 3.65
C CYS A 374 7.36 4.46 3.79
N LEU A 375 8.45 4.04 3.13
CA LEU A 375 9.73 4.77 3.13
C LEU A 375 9.69 6.06 2.30
N PHE A 376 8.80 6.13 1.31
CA PHE A 376 8.83 7.17 0.28
C PHE A 376 7.57 8.03 0.21
N GLN A 377 6.52 7.66 0.93
CA GLN A 377 5.26 8.40 1.04
C GLN A 377 4.48 7.98 2.31
N PRO A 378 3.51 8.78 2.77
CA PRO A 378 2.60 8.40 3.85
C PRO A 378 1.53 7.41 3.34
N ALA A 379 1.96 6.20 2.97
CA ALA A 379 1.13 5.21 2.30
C ALA A 379 -0.11 4.74 3.11
N LEU A 380 -0.10 4.93 4.43
CA LEU A 380 -1.25 4.63 5.30
C LEU A 380 -2.17 5.84 5.52
N ALA A 381 -1.89 6.97 4.87
CA ALA A 381 -2.79 8.12 4.80
C ALA A 381 -3.39 8.30 3.40
N ASP A 382 -2.59 8.05 2.35
CA ASP A 382 -3.02 8.14 0.95
C ASP A 382 -4.15 7.15 0.66
N HIS A 383 -5.20 7.62 -0.04
CA HIS A 383 -6.44 6.86 -0.19
C HIS A 383 -6.24 5.50 -0.87
N THR A 384 -5.55 5.47 -2.01
CA THR A 384 -5.46 4.27 -2.87
C THR A 384 -4.56 3.21 -2.26
N GLU A 385 -3.37 3.60 -1.79
CA GLU A 385 -2.37 2.72 -1.18
C GLU A 385 -2.91 2.07 0.10
N LYS A 386 -3.52 2.88 0.95
CA LYS A 386 -4.15 2.41 2.18
C LYS A 386 -5.31 1.47 1.92
N LEU A 387 -6.21 1.81 0.99
CA LEU A 387 -7.36 0.96 0.68
C LEU A 387 -6.94 -0.36 0.02
N PHE A 388 -5.99 -0.30 -0.92
CA PHE A 388 -5.33 -1.48 -1.47
C PHE A 388 -4.76 -2.37 -0.37
N TYR A 389 -3.92 -1.79 0.50
CA TYR A 389 -3.30 -2.53 1.59
C TYR A 389 -4.33 -3.13 2.54
N CYS A 390 -5.32 -2.36 2.98
CA CYS A 390 -6.28 -2.81 3.97
C CYS A 390 -7.23 -3.89 3.41
N LEU A 391 -7.72 -3.72 2.18
CA LEU A 391 -8.58 -4.71 1.52
C LEU A 391 -7.83 -6.02 1.33
N PHE A 392 -6.66 -6.00 0.68
CA PHE A 392 -5.94 -7.22 0.36
C PHE A 392 -5.31 -7.87 1.59
N SER A 393 -4.94 -7.10 2.62
CA SER A 393 -4.60 -7.66 3.92
C SER A 393 -5.79 -8.40 4.53
N GLY A 394 -6.98 -7.79 4.52
CA GLY A 394 -8.19 -8.44 5.03
C GLY A 394 -8.55 -9.73 4.30
N LEU A 395 -8.43 -9.72 2.96
CA LEU A 395 -8.73 -10.87 2.10
C LEU A 395 -7.70 -12.00 2.21
N LEU A 396 -6.40 -11.69 2.25
CA LEU A 396 -5.33 -12.69 2.22
C LEU A 396 -5.03 -13.27 3.60
N PHE A 397 -5.36 -12.56 4.69
CA PHE A 397 -5.15 -13.02 6.05
C PHE A 397 -6.43 -13.48 6.77
N SER A 398 -7.57 -13.62 6.07
CA SER A 398 -8.85 -14.03 6.69
C SER A 398 -8.86 -15.48 7.22
N ASN A 399 -8.08 -16.39 6.62
CA ASN A 399 -8.12 -17.83 6.88
C ASN A 399 -7.04 -18.33 7.86
N THR A 400 -6.43 -17.45 8.65
CA THR A 400 -5.46 -17.84 9.69
C THR A 400 -6.19 -18.36 10.93
N ASN A 401 -6.95 -19.45 10.80
CA ASN A 401 -7.37 -20.18 11.99
C ASN A 401 -6.14 -20.91 12.54
N PRO A 402 -5.79 -20.79 13.83
CA PRO A 402 -4.92 -21.79 14.44
C PRO A 402 -5.59 -23.16 14.24
N PRO A 403 -4.81 -24.24 14.02
CA PRO A 403 -5.39 -25.57 13.97
C PRO A 403 -6.22 -25.76 15.24
N ALA A 404 -7.50 -26.09 15.07
CA ALA A 404 -8.32 -26.50 16.19
C ALA A 404 -7.55 -27.62 16.88
N GLU A 405 -7.20 -27.45 18.15
CA GLU A 405 -6.72 -28.54 18.98
C GLU A 405 -7.70 -29.69 18.77
N THR A 406 -7.21 -30.73 18.11
CA THR A 406 -7.91 -31.99 17.97
C THR A 406 -8.00 -32.49 19.40
N LYS A 407 -9.14 -32.24 20.04
CA LYS A 407 -9.50 -32.93 21.28
C LYS A 407 -9.54 -34.41 20.92
N ILE A 408 -8.44 -35.10 21.23
CA ILE A 408 -8.36 -36.56 21.33
C ILE A 408 -9.16 -36.98 22.54
#